data_AF-A0A1M6NVH6-F1
#
_entry.id   AF-A0A1M6NVH6-F1
#
_cell.length_a   1.000
_cell.length_b   1.000
_cell.length_c   1.000
_cell.angle_alpha   90.00
_cell.angle_beta   90.00
_cell.angle_gamma   90.00
#
_symmetry.space_group_name_H-M   'P 1'
#
loop_
_entity.id
_entity.type
_entity.pdbx_description
1 polymer ?
#
loop_
_entity_poly.entity_id
_entity_poly.type
_entity_poly.pdbx_seq_one_letter_code
_entity_poly.pdbx_strand_id
1 'polypeptide(L)'
;MQKFIFVQSDEEIMPIGGLPLAGALLDKTNLNERLNKIPVAILKGTRISNSDIARSYLGLLCQGKNDFQYIEEFRDDPFFKGHLI
;
A
#
# COMPACT_ATOMS: atom_id res chain seq x y z
N MET A 1 41.11 -0.92 19.42
CA MET A 1 40.21 -1.81 18.65
C MET A 1 38.91 -1.93 19.42
N GLN A 2 37.81 -1.39 18.92
CA GLN A 2 36.52 -1.44 19.63
C GLN A 2 35.88 -2.83 19.46
N LYS A 3 35.30 -3.36 20.53
CA LYS A 3 34.63 -4.67 20.55
C LYS A 3 33.13 -4.42 20.43
N PHE A 4 32.51 -4.87 19.34
CA PHE A 4 31.07 -4.82 19.13
C PHE A 4 30.45 -6.17 19.50
N ILE A 5 29.27 -6.13 20.13
CA ILE A 5 28.46 -7.31 20.45
C ILE A 5 27.15 -7.14 19.68
N PHE A 6 26.86 -8.08 18.78
CA PHE A 6 25.60 -8.12 18.05
C PHE A 6 24.67 -9.13 18.73
N VAL A 7 23.44 -8.72 18.99
CA VAL A 7 22.37 -9.55 19.58
C VAL A 7 21.14 -9.40 18.70
N GLN A 8 20.45 -10.50 18.41
CA GLN A 8 19.21 -10.47 17.66
C GLN A 8 18.06 -10.02 18.58
N SER A 9 17.24 -9.09 18.09
CA SER A 9 16.04 -8.63 18.80
C SER A 9 14.90 -9.65 18.64
N ASP A 10 14.00 -9.69 19.62
CA ASP A 10 12.73 -10.41 19.55
C ASP A 10 11.64 -9.59 18.82
N GLU A 11 11.95 -8.35 18.43
CA GLU A 11 11.05 -7.46 17.70
C GLU A 11 11.22 -7.60 16.18
N GLU A 12 10.10 -7.64 15.46
CA GLU A 12 10.08 -7.52 14.01
C GLU A 12 9.94 -6.05 13.60
N ILE A 13 11.03 -5.44 13.14
CA ILE A 13 11.04 -4.05 12.71
C ILE A 13 10.62 -3.98 11.24
N MET A 14 9.38 -3.56 10.99
CA MET A 14 8.85 -3.38 9.64
C MET A 14 9.02 -1.92 9.16
N PRO A 15 9.70 -1.67 8.03
CA PRO A 15 9.85 -0.31 7.48
C PRO A 15 8.52 0.37 7.11
N ILE A 16 7.45 -0.43 6.94
CA ILE A 16 6.12 0.02 6.50
C ILE A 16 5.08 0.06 7.63
N GLY A 17 5.50 0.06 8.90
CA GLY A 17 4.58 0.01 10.06
C GLY A 17 3.57 1.16 10.16
N GLY A 18 3.81 2.30 9.49
CA GLY A 18 2.87 3.42 9.40
C GLY A 18 1.74 3.25 8.36
N LEU A 19 1.88 2.30 7.45
CA LEU A 19 0.94 2.09 6.34
C LEU A 19 -0.46 1.66 6.79
N PRO A 20 -0.63 0.76 7.79
CA PRO A 20 -1.93 0.46 8.37
C PRO A 20 -2.65 1.69 8.93
N LEU A 21 -1.91 2.61 9.58
CA LEU A 21 -2.49 3.84 10.12
C LEU A 21 -3.00 4.74 8.99
N ALA A 22 -2.24 4.90 7.90
CA ALA A 22 -2.68 5.63 6.73
C ALA A 22 -3.96 5.02 6.13
N GLY A 23 -4.01 3.69 6.00
CA GLY A 23 -5.20 2.96 5.56
C GLY A 23 -6.42 3.24 6.44
N ALA A 24 -6.26 3.12 7.77
CA ALA A 24 -7.32 3.38 8.75
C ALA A 24 -7.82 4.83 8.72
N LEU A 25 -6.97 5.80 8.40
CA LEU A 25 -7.38 7.20 8.21
C LEU A 25 -8.16 7.38 6.90
N LEU A 26 -7.74 6.74 5.81
CA LEU A 26 -8.45 6.79 4.53
C LEU A 26 -9.86 6.20 4.64
N ASP A 27 -10.04 5.15 5.43
CA ASP A 27 -11.34 4.52 5.65
C ASP A 27 -12.37 5.46 6.29
N LYS A 28 -11.93 6.55 6.93
CA LYS A 28 -12.80 7.59 7.50
C LYS A 28 -13.29 8.63 6.48
N THR A 29 -12.86 8.55 5.22
CA THR A 29 -13.05 9.64 4.22
C THR A 29 -14.06 9.33 3.12
N ASN A 30 -14.65 8.13 3.11
CA ASN A 30 -15.46 7.60 2.01
C ASN A 30 -14.78 7.69 0.63
N LEU A 31 -13.44 7.71 0.60
CA LEU A 31 -12.67 7.87 -0.64
C LEU A 31 -12.99 6.77 -1.65
N ASN A 32 -13.11 5.51 -1.20
CA ASN A 32 -13.35 4.37 -2.07
C ASN A 32 -14.66 4.50 -2.85
N GLU A 33 -15.74 4.87 -2.17
CA GLU A 33 -17.06 5.06 -2.80
C GLU A 33 -17.03 6.19 -3.84
N ARG A 34 -16.35 7.28 -3.52
CA ARG A 34 -16.22 8.44 -4.42
C ARG A 34 -15.44 8.08 -5.67
N LEU A 35 -14.34 7.35 -5.53
CA LEU A 35 -13.51 6.92 -6.65
C LEU A 35 -14.23 5.91 -7.55
N ASN A 36 -14.95 4.95 -6.96
CA ASN A 36 -15.64 3.92 -7.72
C ASN A 36 -16.86 4.44 -8.49
N LYS A 37 -17.38 5.63 -8.13
CA LYS A 37 -18.43 6.33 -8.90
C LYS A 37 -17.91 7.07 -10.13
N ILE A 38 -16.59 7.25 -10.28
CA ILE A 38 -16.01 7.97 -11.42
C ILE A 38 -16.07 7.05 -12.65
N PRO A 39 -16.81 7.42 -13.70
CA PRO A 39 -16.88 6.62 -14.91
C PRO A 39 -15.55 6.71 -15.67
N VAL A 40 -14.89 5.57 -15.88
CA VAL A 40 -13.68 5.50 -16.70
C VAL A 40 -14.00 4.75 -17.99
N ALA A 41 -14.12 5.50 -19.09
CA ALA A 41 -14.56 4.98 -20.39
C ALA A 41 -13.66 3.86 -20.95
N ILE A 42 -12.36 3.89 -20.61
CA ILE A 42 -11.32 2.98 -21.13
C ILE A 42 -11.26 1.66 -20.34
N LEU A 43 -11.80 1.62 -19.11
CA LEU A 43 -11.66 0.48 -18.19
C LEU A 43 -12.93 -0.37 -18.06
N LYS A 44 -13.87 -0.26 -19.01
CA LYS A 44 -15.09 -1.09 -19.02
C LYS A 44 -14.72 -2.57 -19.10
N GLY A 45 -14.77 -3.27 -17.96
CA GLY A 45 -14.47 -4.71 -17.86
C GLY A 45 -13.24 -5.08 -17.02
N THR A 46 -12.52 -4.11 -16.46
CA THR A 46 -11.42 -4.39 -15.53
C THR A 46 -11.95 -4.92 -14.19
N ARG A 47 -11.26 -5.92 -13.63
CA ARG A 47 -11.62 -6.53 -12.32
C ARG A 47 -11.18 -5.70 -11.11
N ILE A 48 -10.27 -4.75 -11.32
CA ILE A 48 -9.70 -3.87 -10.30
C ILE A 48 -10.53 -2.59 -10.21
N SER A 49 -10.95 -2.19 -9.00
CA SER A 49 -11.73 -0.97 -8.80
C SER A 49 -10.85 0.29 -8.87
N ASN A 50 -11.45 1.45 -9.16
CA ASN A 50 -10.73 2.73 -9.14
C ASN A 50 -10.11 3.00 -7.75
N SER A 51 -10.82 2.60 -6.69
CA SER A 51 -10.32 2.73 -5.32
C SER A 51 -9.10 1.87 -5.05
N ASP A 52 -9.03 0.67 -5.61
CA ASP A 52 -7.88 -0.22 -5.40
C ASP A 52 -6.63 0.42 -6.00
N ILE A 53 -6.70 0.90 -7.25
CA ILE A 53 -5.59 1.59 -7.93
C ILE A 53 -5.12 2.80 -7.13
N ALA A 54 -6.07 3.65 -6.69
CA ALA A 54 -5.72 4.85 -5.94
C ALA A 54 -5.09 4.53 -4.59
N ARG A 55 -5.61 3.53 -3.87
CA ARG A 55 -5.05 3.10 -2.58
C ARG A 55 -3.70 2.44 -2.75
N SER A 56 -3.49 1.66 -3.81
CA SER A 56 -2.16 1.14 -4.18
C SER A 56 -1.17 2.28 -4.28
N TYR A 57 -1.52 3.30 -5.06
CA TYR A 57 -0.62 4.40 -5.33
C TYR A 57 -0.39 5.29 -4.12
N LEU A 58 -1.43 5.56 -3.31
CA LEU A 58 -1.26 6.24 -2.02
C LEU A 58 -0.32 5.46 -1.09
N GLY A 59 -0.42 4.12 -1.08
CA GLY A 59 0.48 3.27 -0.32
C GLY A 59 1.93 3.36 -0.77
N LEU A 60 2.18 3.51 -2.07
CA LEU A 60 3.51 3.77 -2.64
C LEU A 60 4.02 5.17 -2.24
N LEU A 61 3.16 6.19 -2.32
CA LEU A 61 3.51 7.55 -1.96
C LEU A 61 3.87 7.70 -0.47
N CYS A 62 3.17 6.99 0.42
CA CYS A 62 3.53 6.91 1.84
C CYS A 62 4.94 6.34 2.08
N GLN A 63 5.48 5.59 1.13
CA GLN A 63 6.83 5.04 1.15
C GLN A 63 7.86 5.89 0.38
N GLY A 64 7.46 7.06 -0.13
CA GLY A 64 8.30 7.91 -0.97
C GLY A 64 8.49 7.41 -2.41
N LYS A 65 7.71 6.42 -2.84
CA LYS A 65 7.76 5.87 -4.21
C LYS A 65 6.73 6.58 -5.08
N ASN A 66 7.19 7.33 -6.09
CA ASN A 66 6.34 8.17 -6.95
C ASN A 66 6.02 7.54 -8.31
N ASP A 67 6.65 6.42 -8.66
CA ASP A 67 6.33 5.66 -9.86
C ASP A 67 5.39 4.51 -9.51
N PHE A 68 4.35 4.28 -10.32
CA PHE A 68 3.43 3.17 -10.09
C PHE A 68 4.11 1.81 -10.32
N GLN A 69 5.22 1.74 -11.09
CA GLN A 69 5.93 0.48 -11.36
C GLN A 69 6.42 -0.23 -10.09
N TYR A 70 6.64 0.52 -9.01
CA TYR A 70 7.05 -0.03 -7.72
C TYR A 70 5.98 -0.95 -7.09
N ILE A 71 4.75 -0.95 -7.59
CA ILE A 71 3.71 -1.88 -7.12
C ILE A 71 4.09 -3.34 -7.35
N GLU A 72 4.93 -3.62 -8.36
CA GLU A 72 5.35 -4.98 -8.70
C GLU A 72 6.17 -5.64 -7.58
N GLU A 73 6.87 -4.85 -6.76
CA GLU A 73 7.59 -5.34 -5.57
C GLU A 73 6.64 -5.94 -4.52
N PHE A 74 5.38 -5.51 -4.52
CA PHE A 74 4.38 -5.88 -3.52
C PHE A 74 3.32 -6.85 -4.05
N ARG A 75 3.40 -7.24 -5.34
CA ARG A 75 2.37 -8.05 -6.00
C ARG A 75 2.15 -9.41 -5.32
N ASP A 76 3.23 -9.99 -4.81
CA ASP A 76 3.19 -11.30 -4.15
C ASP A 76 3.31 -11.23 -2.62
N ASP A 77 3.42 -10.03 -2.07
CA ASP A 77 3.57 -9.83 -0.63
C ASP A 77 2.24 -10.13 0.10
N PRO A 78 2.20 -11.11 1.03
CA PRO A 78 0.99 -11.47 1.77
C PRO A 78 0.35 -10.33 2.55
N PHE A 79 1.13 -9.35 3.02
CA PHE A 79 0.61 -8.17 3.70
C PHE A 79 -0.30 -7.34 2.78
N PHE A 80 0.07 -7.28 1.50
CA PHE A 80 -0.68 -6.56 0.48
C PHE A 80 -1.77 -7.42 -0.16
N LYS A 81 -1.56 -8.75 -0.26
CA LYS A 81 -2.42 -9.74 -0.92
C LYS A 81 -3.85 -9.91 -0.36
N GLY A 82 -4.24 -9.13 0.66
CA GLY A 82 -5.60 -9.12 1.23
C GLY A 82 -6.27 -7.74 1.27
N HIS A 83 -5.55 -6.66 0.94
CA HIS A 83 -6.10 -5.28 0.89
C HIS A 83 -5.79 -4.58 -0.44
N LEU A 84 -4.98 -5.23 -1.27
CA LEU A 84 -4.53 -4.82 -2.58
C LEU A 84 -4.47 -6.07 -3.45
N ILE A 85 -5.05 -5.96 -4.65
CA ILE A 85 -5.20 -6.99 -5.71
C ILE A 85 -6.47 -7.85 -5.59
#